data_AF-U2S5D9-F1
#
_entry.id   AF-U2S5D9-F1
#
_cell.length_a   1.000
_cell.length_b   1.000
_cell.length_c   1.000
_cell.angle_alpha   90.00
_cell.angle_beta   90.00
_cell.angle_gamma   90.00
#
_symmetry.space_group_name_H-M   'P 1'
#
loop_
_entity.id
_entity.type
_entity.pdbx_description
1 polymer ?
#
loop_
_entity_poly.entity_id
_entity_poly.type
_entity_poly.pdbx_seq_one_letter_code
_entity_poly.pdbx_strand_id
1 'polypeptide(L)'
;MYTGSGGAAPYIAPEYRRDDDEINPLIDDVVKRAYDAWATTATPAQKSELIDGQPSIPRDLDRALLVDLSAALGDYNLSDRTRVALRSRFWDAVPEVTP
;
A
#
# COMPACT_ATOMS: atom_id res chain seq x y z
N MET A 1 -17.65 -22.34 -39.61
CA MET A 1 -18.50 -21.52 -38.73
C MET A 1 -17.76 -21.36 -37.41
N TYR A 2 -17.29 -20.16 -37.09
CA TYR A 2 -16.70 -19.86 -35.78
C TYR A 2 -17.55 -18.78 -35.13
N THR A 3 -18.31 -19.13 -34.11
CA THR A 3 -18.93 -18.15 -33.22
C THR A 3 -18.72 -18.60 -31.78
N GLY A 4 -17.49 -18.41 -31.31
CA GLY A 4 -17.18 -18.37 -29.88
C GLY A 4 -16.79 -16.93 -29.55
N SER A 5 -17.64 -16.22 -28.82
CA SER A 5 -17.36 -14.90 -28.22
C SER A 5 -18.62 -14.48 -27.46
N GLY A 6 -18.64 -14.16 -26.18
CA GLY A 6 -17.61 -14.12 -25.16
C GLY A 6 -18.39 -13.90 -23.86
N GLY A 7 -17.96 -14.56 -22.77
CA GLY A 7 -18.51 -14.27 -21.44
C GLY A 7 -18.32 -12.79 -21.17
N ALA A 8 -19.43 -12.09 -20.91
CA ALA A 8 -19.40 -10.68 -20.54
C ALA A 8 -18.53 -10.54 -19.28
N ALA A 9 -17.31 -10.03 -19.46
CA ALA A 9 -16.53 -9.51 -18.35
C ALA A 9 -17.40 -8.44 -17.68
N PRO A 10 -17.56 -8.44 -16.34
CA PRO A 10 -18.29 -7.38 -15.67
C PRO A 10 -17.65 -6.05 -16.07
N TYR A 11 -18.48 -5.10 -16.49
CA TYR A 11 -18.07 -3.76 -16.90
C TYR A 11 -17.53 -3.04 -15.67
N ILE A 12 -16.23 -3.16 -15.39
CA ILE A 12 -15.54 -2.33 -14.40
C ILE A 12 -15.48 -0.95 -15.03
N ALA A 13 -16.22 0.00 -14.45
CA ALA A 13 -16.26 1.37 -14.93
C ALA A 13 -14.82 1.93 -15.05
N PRO A 14 -14.49 2.67 -16.13
CA PRO A 14 -13.13 3.15 -16.41
C PRO A 14 -12.59 4.12 -15.36
N GLU A 15 -13.45 4.61 -14.46
CA GLU A 15 -13.12 5.51 -13.34
C GLU A 15 -12.23 4.90 -12.24
N TYR A 16 -11.96 3.59 -12.28
CA TYR A 16 -11.00 2.93 -11.37
C TYR A 16 -9.63 2.63 -11.97
N ARG A 17 -9.37 3.05 -13.20
CA ARG A 17 -8.07 2.83 -13.86
C ARG A 17 -7.17 4.05 -13.64
N ARG A 18 -6.89 4.42 -12.39
CA ARG A 18 -5.74 5.28 -12.14
C ARG A 18 -4.50 4.49 -12.53
N ASP A 19 -3.69 5.05 -13.42
CA ASP A 19 -2.47 4.40 -13.86
C ASP A 19 -1.53 4.22 -12.67
N ASP A 20 -0.79 3.10 -12.65
CA ASP A 20 0.17 2.81 -11.58
C ASP A 20 1.17 3.97 -11.38
N ASP A 21 1.46 4.71 -12.46
CA ASP A 21 2.33 5.89 -12.45
C ASP A 21 1.78 7.06 -11.61
N GLU A 22 0.46 7.22 -11.54
CA GLU A 22 -0.20 8.23 -10.70
C GLU A 22 -0.37 7.76 -9.25
N ILE A 23 -0.59 6.46 -9.05
CA ILE A 23 -0.81 5.88 -7.71
C ILE A 23 0.53 5.71 -6.97
N ASN A 24 1.59 5.30 -7.65
CA ASN A 24 2.91 5.06 -7.06
C ASN A 24 3.45 6.24 -6.23
N PRO A 25 3.50 7.49 -6.73
CA PRO A 25 3.98 8.62 -5.95
C PRO A 25 3.07 8.90 -4.74
N LEU A 26 1.76 8.64 -4.85
CA LEU A 26 0.83 8.78 -3.74
C LEU A 26 1.08 7.73 -2.65
N ILE A 27 1.36 6.49 -3.06
CA ILE A 27 1.74 5.41 -2.15
C ILE A 27 3.03 5.78 -1.42
N ASP A 28 4.05 6.26 -2.15
CA ASP A 28 5.33 6.67 -1.56
C ASP A 28 5.14 7.79 -0.52
N ASP A 29 4.34 8.81 -0.83
CA ASP A 29 4.07 9.92 0.09
C ASP A 29 3.35 9.45 1.37
N VAL A 30 2.29 8.65 1.20
CA VAL A 30 1.50 8.06 2.29
C VAL A 30 2.36 7.16 3.17
N VAL A 31 3.14 6.28 2.56
CA VAL A 31 4.05 5.37 3.25
C VAL A 31 5.05 6.16 4.08
N LYS A 32 5.70 7.16 3.47
CA LYS A 32 6.72 7.96 4.13
C LYS A 32 6.13 8.74 5.30
N ARG A 33 4.94 9.32 5.12
CA ARG A 33 4.24 10.05 6.18
C ARG A 33 3.80 9.14 7.32
N ALA A 34 3.25 7.97 7.00
CA ALA A 34 2.84 6.98 7.99
C ALA A 34 4.05 6.43 8.76
N TYR A 35 5.16 6.14 8.06
CA TYR A 35 6.40 5.71 8.68
C TYR A 35 6.99 6.80 9.56
N ASP A 36 7.06 8.05 9.11
CA ASP A 36 7.61 9.17 9.88
C ASP A 36 6.78 9.45 11.16
N ALA A 37 5.45 9.45 11.03
CA ALA A 37 4.55 9.58 12.17
C ALA A 37 4.71 8.42 13.17
N TRP A 38 4.78 7.19 12.67
CA TRP A 38 5.04 6.02 13.50
C TRP A 38 6.42 6.10 14.15
N ALA A 39 7.48 6.39 13.38
CA ALA A 39 8.87 6.46 13.81
C ALA A 39 9.13 7.57 14.83
N THR A 40 8.32 8.64 14.81
CA THR A 40 8.33 9.72 15.81
C THR A 40 7.78 9.25 17.16
N THR A 41 6.78 8.36 17.16
CA THR A 41 6.17 7.82 18.39
C THR A 41 6.78 6.49 18.84
N ALA A 42 7.45 5.78 17.93
CA ALA A 42 8.01 4.45 18.15
C ALA A 42 9.39 4.52 18.82
N THR A 43 9.57 3.68 19.82
CA THR A 43 10.86 3.47 20.47
C THR A 43 11.83 2.70 19.56
N PRO A 44 13.15 2.82 19.77
CA PRO A 44 14.13 2.04 19.00
C PRO A 44 13.96 0.52 19.13
N ALA A 45 13.41 0.04 20.25
CA ALA A 45 13.04 -1.37 20.43
C ALA A 45 11.90 -1.77 19.46
N GLN A 46 10.85 -0.96 19.37
CA GLN A 46 9.74 -1.20 18.42
C GLN A 46 10.18 -1.14 16.96
N LYS A 47 11.16 -0.26 16.64
CA LYS A 47 11.81 -0.24 15.32
C LYS A 47 12.53 -1.55 15.01
N SER A 48 13.26 -2.08 15.99
CA SER A 48 13.95 -3.37 15.84
C SER A 48 12.97 -4.53 15.71
N GLU A 49 11.91 -4.57 16.52
CA GLU A 49 10.85 -5.59 16.44
C GLU A 49 10.09 -5.53 15.10
N LEU A 50 9.88 -4.34 14.55
CA LEU A 50 9.26 -4.17 13.23
C LEU A 50 10.14 -4.80 12.14
N ILE A 51 11.45 -4.56 12.19
CA ILE A 51 12.42 -5.08 11.22
C ILE A 51 12.58 -6.60 11.36
N ASP A 52 12.68 -7.10 12.59
CA ASP A 52 12.79 -8.54 12.89
C ASP A 52 11.51 -9.31 12.46
N GLY A 53 10.35 -8.65 12.55
CA GLY A 53 9.06 -9.17 12.10
C GLY A 53 8.81 -9.12 10.58
N GLN A 54 9.75 -8.61 9.78
CA GLN A 54 9.62 -8.57 8.32
C GLN A 54 9.46 -10.00 7.76
N PRO A 55 8.51 -10.27 6.83
CA PRO A 55 7.71 -9.34 6.03
C PRO A 55 6.32 -9.00 6.59
N SER A 56 6.01 -9.36 7.83
CA SER A 56 4.65 -9.22 8.39
C SER A 56 4.45 -7.85 9.05
N ILE A 57 3.70 -6.97 8.38
CA ILE A 57 3.36 -5.65 8.93
C ILE A 57 2.33 -5.81 10.06
N PRO A 58 2.53 -5.16 11.23
CA PRO A 58 1.54 -5.17 12.30
C PRO A 58 0.17 -4.72 11.80
N ARG A 59 -0.91 -5.43 12.16
CA ARG A 59 -2.29 -5.12 11.69
C ARG A 59 -2.70 -3.66 11.95
N ASP A 60 -2.24 -3.07 13.05
CA ASP A 60 -2.53 -1.68 13.38
C ASP A 60 -1.89 -0.70 12.38
N LEU A 61 -0.61 -0.95 12.05
CA LEU A 61 0.14 -0.16 11.08
C LEU A 61 -0.37 -0.37 9.65
N ASP A 62 -0.68 -1.62 9.27
CA ASP A 62 -1.28 -1.96 7.98
C ASP A 62 -2.62 -1.23 7.79
N ARG A 63 -3.45 -1.20 8.84
CA ARG A 63 -4.73 -0.48 8.80
C ARG A 63 -4.51 1.03 8.67
N ALA A 64 -3.56 1.61 9.40
CA ALA A 64 -3.23 3.02 9.30
C ALA A 64 -2.79 3.39 7.87
N LEU A 65 -1.89 2.59 7.27
CA LEU A 65 -1.43 2.77 5.88
C LEU A 65 -2.59 2.71 4.88
N LEU A 66 -3.49 1.74 5.03
CA LEU A 66 -4.65 1.61 4.14
C LEU A 66 -5.62 2.80 4.29
N VAL A 67 -5.85 3.28 5.51
CA VAL A 67 -6.73 4.44 5.76
C VAL A 67 -6.13 5.72 5.20
N ASP A 68 -4.83 5.94 5.38
CA ASP A 68 -4.13 7.14 4.89
C ASP A 68 -4.09 7.13 3.35
N LEU A 69 -3.81 5.98 2.74
CA LEU A 69 -3.85 5.82 1.28
C LEU A 69 -5.26 6.03 0.72
N SER A 70 -6.26 5.46 1.40
CA SER A 70 -7.66 5.63 1.02
C SER A 70 -8.09 7.09 1.09
N ALA A 71 -7.71 7.80 2.15
CA ALA A 71 -7.97 9.23 2.30
C ALA A 71 -7.27 10.07 1.22
N ALA A 72 -6.03 9.72 0.87
CA ALA A 72 -5.27 10.41 -0.18
C ALA A 72 -5.84 10.16 -1.59
N LEU A 73 -6.26 8.92 -1.88
CA LEU A 73 -6.89 8.57 -3.15
C LEU A 73 -8.33 9.10 -3.24
N GLY A 74 -8.99 9.34 -2.10
CA GLY A 74 -10.43 9.57 -2.01
C GLY A 74 -11.24 8.30 -2.25
N ASP A 75 -10.60 7.14 -2.20
CA ASP A 75 -11.19 5.85 -2.55
C ASP A 75 -11.03 4.83 -1.43
N TYR A 76 -12.14 4.26 -0.96
CA TYR A 76 -12.17 3.25 0.11
C TYR A 76 -12.04 1.81 -0.41
N ASN A 77 -12.08 1.61 -1.72
CA ASN A 77 -12.02 0.32 -2.37
C ASN A 77 -10.63 0.05 -2.97
N LEU A 78 -9.61 0.02 -2.10
CA LEU A 78 -8.26 -0.33 -2.50
C LEU A 78 -8.23 -1.74 -3.10
N SER A 79 -7.77 -1.83 -4.35
CA SER A 79 -7.56 -3.10 -5.03
C SER A 79 -6.44 -3.90 -4.37
N ASP A 80 -6.47 -5.22 -4.49
CA ASP A 80 -5.46 -6.09 -3.89
C ASP A 80 -4.05 -5.77 -4.38
N ARG A 81 -3.93 -5.42 -5.67
CA ARG A 81 -2.69 -4.91 -6.28
C ARG A 81 -2.15 -3.68 -5.55
N THR A 82 -3.01 -2.72 -5.24
CA THR A 82 -2.64 -1.51 -4.50
C THR A 82 -2.17 -1.84 -3.09
N ARG A 83 -2.81 -2.80 -2.41
CA ARG A 83 -2.36 -3.28 -1.09
C ARG A 83 -0.97 -3.92 -1.16
N VAL A 84 -0.70 -4.76 -2.16
CA VAL A 84 0.62 -5.39 -2.34
C VAL A 84 1.69 -4.35 -2.66
N ALA A 85 1.38 -3.38 -3.52
CA ALA A 85 2.28 -2.27 -3.85
C ALA A 85 2.58 -1.41 -2.61
N LEU A 86 1.56 -1.05 -1.83
CA LEU A 86 1.67 -0.29 -0.59
C LEU A 86 2.61 -0.97 0.42
N ARG A 87 2.44 -2.28 0.63
CA ARG A 87 3.32 -3.04 1.55
C ARG A 87 4.76 -3.11 1.05
N SER A 88 4.96 -3.26 -0.26
CA SER A 88 6.31 -3.31 -0.84
C SER A 88 7.01 -1.95 -0.71
N ARG A 89 6.30 -0.86 -1.01
CA ARG A 89 6.80 0.51 -0.85
C ARG A 89 7.05 0.88 0.60
N PHE A 90 6.22 0.37 1.52
CA PHE A 90 6.45 0.51 2.95
C PHE A 90 7.84 0.01 3.35
N TRP A 91 8.19 -1.21 2.95
CA TRP A 91 9.50 -1.76 3.28
C TRP A 91 10.66 -1.06 2.58
N ASP A 92 10.44 -0.47 1.40
CA ASP A 92 11.44 0.37 0.70
C ASP A 92 11.70 1.69 1.45
N ALA A 93 10.66 2.28 2.05
CA ALA A 93 10.78 3.50 2.85
C ALA A 93 11.31 3.28 4.27
N VAL A 94 11.23 2.05 4.79
CA VAL A 94 11.91 1.69 6.04
C VAL A 94 13.41 1.74 5.75
N PRO A 95 14.17 2.68 6.33
CA PRO A 95 15.61 2.74 6.13
C PRO A 95 16.18 1.40 6.59
N GLU A 96 16.81 0.67 5.67
CA GLU A 96 17.54 -0.55 5.99
C GLU A 96 18.56 -0.18 7.07
N VAL A 97 18.32 -0.63 8.31
CA VAL A 97 19.29 -0.47 9.37
C VAL A 97 20.38 -1.47 9.06
N THR A 98 21.32 -1.06 8.20
CA THR A 98 22.54 -1.82 7.95
C THR A 98 23.26 -1.97 9.30
N PRO A 99 23.60 -3.21 9.73
CA PRO A 99 24.17 -3.48 11.04
C PRO A 99 25.54 -2.81 11.27
#